data_AF-A0A7Y7D6Z0-F1
#
_entry.id   AF-A0A7Y7D6Z0-F1
#
_cell.length_a   1.000
_cell.length_b   1.000
_cell.length_c   1.000
_cell.angle_alpha   90.00
_cell.angle_beta   90.00
_cell.angle_gamma   90.00
#
_symmetry.space_group_name_H-M   'P 1'
#
loop_
_entity.id
_entity.type
_entity.pdbx_description
1 polymer ?
#
loop_
_entity_poly.entity_id
_entity_poly.type
_entity_poly.pdbx_seq_one_letter_code
_entity_poly.pdbx_strand_id
1 'polypeptide(L)'
;MPIDYAAILRENGFVAECDDLYDSLTGFGHEINDVLHDDGSPFDVEKSEIRRQPQDLNCLLYCSLVLKTGIQPDQGVRYLIDKWHSWLRYANPLYENIERTAKADGTSLRILTISRGRETACSIGFDITSPVEVAHEQV
;
A
#
# COMPACT_ATOMS: atom_id res chain seq x y z
N MET A 1 17.62 9.66 0.00
CA MET A 1 16.46 10.18 -0.74
C MET A 1 15.60 9.00 -1.13
N PRO A 2 14.27 9.09 -0.98
CA PRO A 2 13.37 8.04 -1.44
C PRO A 2 13.50 7.86 -2.97
N ILE A 3 13.25 6.65 -3.45
CA ILE A 3 13.29 6.33 -4.87
C ILE A 3 12.14 7.07 -5.60
N ASP A 4 12.45 7.65 -6.76
CA ASP A 4 11.46 8.28 -7.63
C ASP A 4 10.80 7.22 -8.51
N TYR A 5 9.67 6.70 -8.05
CA TYR A 5 8.89 5.70 -8.78
C TYR A 5 8.28 6.28 -10.05
N ALA A 6 7.99 7.58 -10.08
CA ALA A 6 7.48 8.21 -11.28
C ALA A 6 8.51 8.20 -12.42
N ALA A 7 9.79 8.40 -12.11
CA ALA A 7 10.86 8.26 -13.10
C ALA A 7 10.94 6.83 -13.64
N ILE A 8 10.96 5.83 -12.76
CA ILE A 8 11.06 4.40 -13.14
C ILE A 8 9.86 3.98 -14.01
N LEU A 9 8.65 4.39 -13.63
CA LEU A 9 7.44 4.08 -14.40
C LEU A 9 7.51 4.69 -15.81
N ARG A 10 7.93 5.95 -15.94
CA ARG A 10 8.11 6.62 -17.24
C ARG A 10 9.18 5.94 -18.10
N GLU A 11 10.29 5.52 -17.51
CA GLU A 11 11.34 4.76 -18.21
C GLU A 11 10.84 3.40 -18.73
N ASN A 12 9.79 2.85 -18.12
CA ASN A 12 9.15 1.61 -18.55
C ASN A 12 7.94 1.83 -19.47
N GLY A 13 7.65 3.09 -19.85
CA GLY A 13 6.60 3.44 -20.82
C GLY A 13 5.26 3.84 -20.20
N PHE A 14 5.14 3.86 -18.88
CA PHE A 14 3.91 4.27 -18.20
C PHE A 14 3.81 5.79 -18.09
N VAL A 15 2.61 6.31 -18.33
CA VAL A 15 2.25 7.71 -18.10
C VAL A 15 1.05 7.77 -17.16
N ALA A 16 0.89 8.89 -16.47
CA ALA A 16 -0.25 9.08 -15.57
C ALA A 16 -1.57 8.92 -16.34
N GLU A 17 -2.59 8.40 -15.65
CA GLU A 17 -3.96 8.26 -16.18
C GLU A 17 -4.08 7.39 -17.45
N CYS A 18 -3.14 6.48 -17.74
CA CYS A 18 -3.28 5.52 -18.83
C CYS A 18 -4.06 4.26 -18.41
N ASP A 19 -4.71 3.61 -19.39
CA ASP A 19 -5.58 2.45 -19.17
C ASP A 19 -4.88 1.30 -18.42
N ASP A 20 -3.63 1.00 -18.78
CA ASP A 20 -2.79 -0.02 -18.13
C ASP A 20 -2.64 0.18 -16.60
N LEU A 21 -2.55 1.44 -16.16
CA LEU A 21 -2.48 1.77 -14.74
C LEU A 21 -3.86 1.74 -14.08
N TYR A 22 -4.93 2.10 -14.79
CA TYR A 22 -6.30 2.03 -14.27
C TYR A 22 -6.72 0.60 -13.91
N ASP A 23 -6.38 -0.36 -14.75
CA ASP A 23 -6.64 -1.78 -14.49
C ASP A 23 -5.83 -2.27 -13.28
N SER A 24 -4.55 -1.91 -13.23
CA SER A 24 -3.67 -2.22 -12.11
C SER A 24 -4.19 -1.64 -10.79
N LEU A 25 -4.61 -0.36 -10.80
CA LEU A 25 -5.21 0.33 -9.66
C LEU A 25 -6.48 -0.36 -9.15
N THR A 26 -7.31 -0.81 -10.09
CA THR A 26 -8.56 -1.49 -9.75
C THR A 26 -8.28 -2.85 -9.14
N GLY A 27 -7.41 -3.65 -9.76
CA GLY A 27 -6.98 -4.96 -9.26
C GLY A 27 -6.39 -4.86 -7.85
N PHE A 28 -5.32 -4.09 -7.68
CA PHE A 28 -4.68 -3.92 -6.36
C PHE A 28 -5.63 -3.31 -5.32
N GLY A 29 -6.51 -2.39 -5.72
CA GLY A 29 -7.51 -1.83 -4.81
C GLY A 29 -8.45 -2.90 -4.23
N HIS A 30 -8.91 -3.83 -5.06
CA HIS A 30 -9.74 -4.96 -4.61
C HIS A 30 -8.93 -5.95 -3.76
N GLU A 31 -7.75 -6.36 -4.22
CA GLU A 31 -6.93 -7.33 -3.51
C GLU A 31 -6.47 -6.83 -2.13
N ILE A 32 -6.09 -5.56 -2.01
CA ILE A 32 -5.74 -4.95 -0.73
C ILE A 32 -6.98 -4.86 0.17
N ASN A 33 -8.14 -4.50 -0.38
CA ASN A 33 -9.38 -4.49 0.38
C ASN A 33 -9.69 -5.88 0.95
N ASP A 34 -9.51 -6.95 0.17
CA ASP A 34 -9.69 -8.32 0.64
C ASP A 34 -8.71 -8.67 1.77
N VAL A 35 -7.43 -8.28 1.64
CA VAL A 35 -6.42 -8.45 2.70
C VAL A 35 -6.78 -7.72 4.01
N LEU A 36 -7.49 -6.60 3.93
CA LEU A 36 -7.98 -5.89 5.12
C LEU A 36 -9.12 -6.64 5.81
N HIS A 37 -9.96 -7.34 5.04
CA HIS A 37 -11.12 -8.10 5.51
C HIS A 37 -10.80 -9.54 5.90
N ASP A 38 -9.58 -10.01 5.64
CA ASP A 38 -9.11 -11.33 6.04
C ASP A 38 -9.24 -11.55 7.55
N ASP A 39 -9.62 -12.79 7.91
CA ASP A 39 -9.63 -13.26 9.29
C ASP A 39 -8.21 -13.18 9.87
N GLY A 40 -8.05 -12.38 10.93
CA GLY A 40 -6.75 -12.12 11.55
C GLY A 40 -6.03 -10.87 11.05
N SER A 41 -6.63 -10.09 10.15
CA SER A 41 -6.14 -8.77 9.78
C SER A 41 -5.94 -7.89 11.04
N PRO A 42 -4.75 -7.28 11.23
CA PRO A 42 -4.47 -6.41 12.36
C PRO A 42 -5.13 -5.03 12.24
N PHE A 43 -5.77 -4.74 11.10
CA PHE A 43 -6.29 -3.42 10.77
C PHE A 43 -7.76 -3.26 11.16
N ASP A 44 -8.12 -2.06 11.62
CA ASP A 44 -9.48 -1.60 11.82
C ASP A 44 -10.01 -1.12 10.46
N VAL A 45 -10.77 -1.98 9.80
CA VAL A 45 -11.28 -1.77 8.43
C VAL A 45 -12.12 -0.49 8.34
N GLU A 46 -12.96 -0.23 9.34
CA GLU A 46 -13.86 0.93 9.36
C GLU A 46 -13.12 2.27 9.46
N LYS A 47 -11.88 2.25 9.95
CA LYS A 47 -11.02 3.43 10.05
C LYS A 47 -9.92 3.46 9.00
N SER A 48 -9.81 2.41 8.20
CA SER A 48 -8.84 2.31 7.13
C SER A 48 -9.45 2.77 5.80
N GLU A 49 -8.62 3.29 4.91
CA GLU A 49 -9.07 3.88 3.66
C GLU A 49 -8.10 3.52 2.53
N ILE A 50 -8.66 3.20 1.37
CA ILE A 50 -7.91 3.01 0.12
C ILE A 50 -8.33 4.10 -0.86
N ARG A 51 -7.38 4.91 -1.30
CA ARG A 51 -7.56 6.03 -2.24
C ARG A 51 -6.75 5.80 -3.51
N ARG A 52 -7.41 5.95 -4.66
CA ARG A 52 -6.76 5.96 -5.97
C ARG A 52 -6.28 7.37 -6.30
N GLN A 53 -5.08 7.49 -6.84
CA GLN A 53 -4.43 8.72 -7.25
C GLN A 53 -3.80 8.54 -8.65
N PRO A 54 -4.59 8.32 -9.71
CA PRO A 54 -4.08 7.96 -11.04
C PRO A 54 -3.12 9.01 -11.67
N GLN A 55 -3.15 10.24 -11.15
CA GLN A 55 -2.26 11.34 -11.53
C GLN A 55 -0.89 11.31 -10.83
N ASP A 56 -0.76 10.62 -9.69
CA ASP A 56 0.48 10.55 -8.91
C ASP A 56 1.20 9.22 -9.13
N LEU A 57 2.11 9.20 -10.10
CA LEU A 57 2.93 8.02 -10.39
C LEU A 57 3.82 7.59 -9.21
N ASN A 58 4.09 8.45 -8.22
CA ASN A 58 4.85 8.07 -7.03
C ASN A 58 4.01 7.32 -5.98
N CYS A 59 2.68 7.38 -6.09
CA CYS A 59 1.74 6.78 -5.17
C CYS A 59 0.36 6.61 -5.84
N LEU A 60 0.30 5.75 -6.86
CA LEU A 60 -0.93 5.50 -7.63
C LEU A 60 -2.07 5.04 -6.71
N LEU A 61 -1.78 4.20 -5.73
CA LEU A 61 -2.74 3.76 -4.72
C LEU A 61 -2.23 4.09 -3.32
N TYR A 62 -3.00 4.86 -2.55
CA TYR A 62 -2.67 5.22 -1.17
C TYR A 62 -3.60 4.52 -0.20
N CYS A 63 -3.02 3.85 0.79
CA CYS A 63 -3.74 3.11 1.81
C CYS A 63 -3.42 3.70 3.18
N SER A 64 -4.41 4.31 3.84
CA SER A 64 -4.31 4.71 5.24
C SER A 64 -4.85 3.55 6.08
N LEU A 65 -3.97 2.87 6.82
CA LEU A 65 -4.29 1.65 7.54
C LEU A 65 -4.19 1.87 9.05
N VAL A 66 -5.33 1.88 9.72
CA VAL A 66 -5.39 2.06 11.17
C VAL A 66 -5.34 0.69 11.84
N LEU A 67 -4.47 0.52 12.84
CA LEU A 67 -4.37 -0.72 13.59
C LEU A 67 -5.52 -0.88 14.59
N LYS A 68 -5.89 -2.13 14.88
CA LYS A 68 -6.71 -2.48 16.04
C LYS A 68 -5.96 -2.15 17.33
N THR A 69 -6.71 -1.84 18.39
CA THR A 69 -6.15 -1.52 19.72
C THR A 69 -5.23 -2.64 20.23
N GLY A 70 -4.07 -2.25 20.76
CA GLY A 70 -3.07 -3.18 21.30
C GLY A 70 -2.13 -3.80 20.27
N ILE A 71 -2.37 -3.59 18.98
CA ILE A 71 -1.46 -4.05 17.91
C ILE A 71 -0.36 -3.02 17.67
N GLN A 72 0.88 -3.50 17.59
CA GLN A 72 2.04 -2.65 17.32
C GLN A 72 2.25 -2.43 15.82
N PRO A 73 2.77 -1.27 15.38
CA PRO A 73 3.05 -0.99 13.98
C PRO A 73 3.88 -2.05 13.25
N ASP A 74 4.89 -2.62 13.92
CA ASP A 74 5.70 -3.71 13.37
C ASP A 74 4.89 -4.96 13.01
N GLN A 75 3.82 -5.26 13.76
CA GLN A 75 2.94 -6.39 13.48
C GLN A 75 2.09 -6.14 12.23
N GLY A 76 1.57 -4.92 12.07
CA GLY A 76 0.86 -4.50 10.86
C GLY A 76 1.75 -4.54 9.62
N VAL A 77 2.98 -4.02 9.73
CA VAL A 77 3.98 -4.09 8.66
C VAL A 77 4.28 -5.53 8.28
N ARG A 78 4.55 -6.39 9.27
CA ARG A 78 4.86 -7.80 9.02
C ARG A 78 3.71 -8.51 8.32
N TYR A 79 2.47 -8.33 8.81
CA TYR A 79 1.28 -8.88 8.16
C TYR A 79 1.16 -8.44 6.70
N LEU A 80 1.34 -7.14 6.43
CA LEU A 80 1.24 -6.62 5.07
C LEU A 80 2.33 -7.18 4.15
N ILE A 81 3.57 -7.28 4.62
CA ILE A 81 4.67 -7.86 3.84
C ILE A 81 4.44 -9.37 3.59
N ASP A 82 3.94 -10.10 4.59
CA ASP A 82 3.62 -11.52 4.44
C ASP A 82 2.51 -11.71 3.40
N LYS A 83 1.45 -10.89 3.43
CA LYS A 83 0.36 -10.88 2.44
C LYS A 83 0.84 -10.42 1.06
N TRP A 84 1.74 -9.45 1.01
CA TRP A 84 2.37 -9.01 -0.23
C TRP A 84 3.07 -10.17 -0.93
N HIS A 85 3.92 -10.89 -0.20
CA HIS A 85 4.70 -11.98 -0.78
C HIS A 85 3.91 -13.24 -1.10
N SER A 86 2.77 -13.45 -0.44
CA SER A 86 1.95 -14.65 -0.64
C SER A 86 0.80 -14.46 -1.63
N TRP A 87 0.23 -13.26 -1.74
CA TRP A 87 -1.00 -13.03 -2.50
C TRP A 87 -0.95 -11.83 -3.44
N LEU A 88 -0.39 -10.69 -3.04
CA LEU A 88 -0.53 -9.44 -3.81
C LEU A 88 0.52 -9.26 -4.91
N ARG A 89 1.75 -9.74 -4.69
CA ARG A 89 2.82 -9.52 -5.66
C ARG A 89 2.52 -10.24 -6.97
N TYR A 90 2.92 -9.64 -8.09
CA TYR A 90 2.99 -10.38 -9.34
C TYR A 90 3.87 -11.62 -9.18
N ALA A 91 3.46 -12.75 -9.77
CA ALA A 91 4.19 -14.02 -9.66
C ALA A 91 5.64 -13.92 -10.16
N ASN A 92 5.89 -13.08 -11.17
CA ASN A 92 7.20 -12.79 -11.72
C ASN A 92 7.31 -11.30 -12.07
N PRO A 93 7.61 -10.42 -11.11
CA PRO A 93 7.74 -9.00 -11.39
C PRO A 93 9.02 -8.75 -12.21
N LEU A 94 8.95 -7.86 -13.20
CA LEU A 94 10.15 -7.31 -13.84
C LEU A 94 10.96 -6.49 -12.84
N TYR A 95 10.26 -5.72 -12.03
CA TYR A 95 10.82 -4.84 -11.02
C TYR A 95 9.92 -4.87 -9.79
N GLU A 96 10.52 -4.97 -8.61
CA GLU A 96 9.85 -4.85 -7.33
C GLU A 96 10.76 -4.10 -6.36
N ASN A 97 10.21 -3.10 -5.69
CA ASN A 97 10.91 -2.36 -4.65
C ASN A 97 9.95 -2.09 -3.50
N ILE A 98 10.45 -2.23 -2.27
CA ILE A 98 9.70 -1.98 -1.04
C ILE A 98 10.58 -1.08 -0.16
N GLU A 99 10.11 0.14 0.12
CA GLU A 99 10.74 1.08 1.03
C GLU A 99 9.94 1.14 2.33
N ARG A 100 10.65 1.08 3.47
CA ARG A 100 10.06 1.23 4.80
C ARG A 100 10.62 2.46 5.48
N THR A 101 9.74 3.29 6.02
CA THR A 101 10.11 4.49 6.78
C THR A 101 9.36 4.53 8.11
N ALA A 102 10.09 4.56 9.22
CA ALA A 102 9.49 4.76 10.54
C ALA A 102 8.96 6.20 10.69
N LYS A 103 7.79 6.35 11.30
CA LYS A 103 7.15 7.64 11.63
C LYS A 103 6.93 7.72 13.15
N ALA A 104 6.64 8.91 13.66
CA ALA A 104 6.41 9.11 15.09
C ALA A 104 5.16 8.36 15.60
N ASP A 105 4.15 8.22 14.75
CA ASP A 105 2.84 7.65 15.01
C ASP A 105 2.59 6.30 14.32
N GLY A 106 3.62 5.73 13.70
CA GLY A 106 3.47 4.49 12.94
C GLY A 106 4.61 4.17 11.97
N THR A 107 4.26 3.59 10.83
CA THR A 107 5.21 3.23 9.77
C THR A 107 4.60 3.50 8.40
N SER A 108 5.40 4.05 7.50
CA SER A 108 5.06 4.16 6.09
C SER A 108 5.79 3.10 5.27
N LEU A 109 5.09 2.49 4.32
CA LEU A 109 5.64 1.61 3.32
C LEU A 109 5.32 2.18 1.94
N ARG A 110 6.30 2.13 1.04
CA ARG A 110 6.10 2.39 -0.38
C ARG A 110 6.49 1.15 -1.15
N ILE A 111 5.68 0.76 -2.10
CA ILE A 111 5.93 -0.39 -2.95
C ILE A 111 5.79 0.03 -4.40
N LEU A 112 6.77 -0.34 -5.24
CA LEU A 112 6.65 -0.28 -6.69
C LEU A 112 6.75 -1.70 -7.24
N THR A 113 5.82 -2.07 -8.12
CA THR A 113 5.87 -3.33 -8.85
C THR A 113 5.52 -3.12 -10.32
N ILE A 114 6.26 -3.78 -11.20
CA ILE A 114 6.06 -3.76 -12.66
C ILE A 114 6.05 -5.22 -13.13
N SER A 115 5.03 -5.62 -13.89
CA SER A 115 4.93 -6.99 -14.41
C SER A 115 5.96 -7.27 -15.51
N ARG A 116 6.29 -8.56 -15.74
CA ARG A 116 7.30 -8.99 -16.72
C ARG A 116 7.03 -8.51 -18.15
N GLY A 117 5.75 -8.37 -18.53
CA GLY A 117 5.32 -7.88 -19.84
C GLY A 117 5.36 -6.35 -19.99
N ARG A 118 5.56 -5.61 -18.88
CA ARG A 118 5.38 -4.14 -18.80
C ARG A 118 3.98 -3.67 -19.21
N GLU A 119 3.01 -4.56 -19.10
CA GLU A 119 1.61 -4.27 -19.41
C GLU A 119 0.89 -3.71 -18.18
N THR A 120 1.41 -3.98 -16.98
CA THR A 120 0.80 -3.56 -15.72
C THR A 120 1.86 -3.14 -14.71
N ALA A 121 1.54 -2.13 -13.91
CA ALA A 121 2.41 -1.61 -12.87
C ALA A 121 1.59 -0.88 -11.83
N CYS A 122 2.10 -0.83 -10.60
CA CYS A 122 1.49 -0.02 -9.54
C CYS A 122 2.55 0.48 -8.57
N SER A 123 2.43 1.76 -8.20
CA SER A 123 3.09 2.33 -7.03
C SER A 123 2.07 2.48 -5.92
N ILE A 124 2.37 1.96 -4.74
CA ILE A 124 1.43 1.85 -3.63
C ILE A 124 2.07 2.42 -2.38
N GLY A 125 1.40 3.35 -1.72
CA GLY A 125 1.76 3.86 -0.41
C GLY A 125 0.86 3.27 0.67
N PHE A 126 1.45 2.81 1.76
CA PHE A 126 0.73 2.41 2.96
C PHE A 126 1.21 3.26 4.13
N ASP A 127 0.27 3.89 4.83
CA ASP A 127 0.54 4.55 6.10
C ASP A 127 -0.17 3.78 7.20
N ILE A 128 0.61 3.06 7.99
CA ILE A 128 0.16 2.22 9.09
C ILE A 128 0.28 3.02 10.38
N THR A 129 -0.83 3.30 11.05
CA THR A 129 -0.87 4.10 12.28
C THR A 129 -1.55 3.36 13.43
N SER A 130 -1.14 3.68 14.65
CA SER A 130 -1.86 3.24 15.85
C SER A 130 -3.22 3.94 15.94
N PRO A 131 -4.25 3.32 16.54
CA PRO A 131 -5.52 3.98 16.74
C PRO A 131 -5.34 5.18 17.69
N VAL A 132 -5.98 6.30 17.38
CA VAL A 132 -6.01 7.47 18.27
C VAL A 132 -6.85 7.09 19.49
N GLU A 133 -6.21 6.98 20.66
CA GLU A 133 -6.95 6.83 21.91
C GLU A 133 -7.68 8.14 22.20
N VAL A 134 -9.01 8.11 22.12
CA VAL A 134 -9.82 9.21 22.63
C VAL A 134 -9.73 9.15 24.14
N ALA A 135 -9.01 10.08 24.76
CA ALA A 135 -8.97 10.21 26.20
C ALA A 135 -10.41 10.39 26.69
N HIS A 136 -10.96 9.39 27.37
CA HIS A 136 -12.17 9.58 28.15
C HIS A 136 -11.81 10.55 29.27
N GLU A 137 -12.15 11.83 29.11
CA GLU A 137 -12.23 12.76 30.23
C GLU A 137 -13.22 12.16 31.23
N GLN A 138 -12.68 11.66 32.34
CA GLN A 138 -13.49 11.26 33.48
C GLN A 138 -14.13 12.53 34.05
N VAL A 139 -15.46 12.61 33.96
CA VAL A 139 -16.30 13.59 34.64
C VAL A 139 -16.42 13.22 36.12
#